data_AF-A0A5C8K6K7-F1
#
_entry.id   AF-A0A5C8K6K7-F1
#
_cell.length_a   1.000
_cell.length_b   1.000
_cell.length_c   1.000
_cell.angle_alpha   90.00
_cell.angle_beta   90.00
_cell.angle_gamma   90.00
#
_symmetry.space_group_name_H-M   'P 1'
#
loop_
_entity.id
_entity.type
_entity.pdbx_description
1 polymer ?
#
loop_
_entity_poly.entity_id
_entity_poly.type
_entity_poly.pdbx_seq_one_letter_code
_entity_poly.pdbx_strand_id
1 'polypeptide(L)'
;MDVQVVENSPFARLARMVLKSKNVAMVLGKKVHLSGVSKEVFLKNDGWVAHELCHVEQFRQHGYLRFLWLYLVESMRVGYYNNKYEVEARLAGMKHTQHLAAVQKAASTVKPIELPLPAYKRET
;
A
#
# COMPACT_ATOMS: atom_id res chain seq x y z
N MET A 1 0.44 -3.36 -12.96
CA MET A 1 1.78 -3.17 -12.38
C MET A 1 2.21 -4.47 -11.72
N ASP A 2 3.36 -5.03 -12.08
CA ASP A 2 3.94 -6.20 -11.41
C ASP A 2 4.81 -5.73 -10.25
N VAL A 3 4.26 -5.71 -9.03
CA VAL A 3 4.97 -5.36 -7.80
C VAL A 3 5.31 -6.66 -7.07
N GLN A 4 6.60 -6.92 -6.87
CA GLN A 4 7.05 -8.14 -6.22
C GLN A 4 7.23 -7.92 -4.72
N VAL A 5 6.53 -8.71 -3.90
CA VAL A 5 6.67 -8.69 -2.45
C VAL A 5 7.70 -9.75 -2.04
N VAL A 6 8.79 -9.31 -1.42
CA VAL A 6 9.89 -10.16 -0.96
C VAL A 6 9.94 -10.13 0.56
N GLU A 7 9.73 -11.29 1.18
CA GLU A 7 9.81 -11.44 2.64
C GLU A 7 11.27 -11.64 3.10
N ASN A 8 11.59 -11.20 4.31
CA ASN A 8 12.88 -11.44 4.99
C ASN A 8 14.13 -10.97 4.22
N SER A 9 14.03 -9.87 3.49
CA SER A 9 15.20 -9.33 2.79
C SER A 9 16.24 -8.71 3.76
N PRO A 10 17.55 -8.85 3.49
CA PRO A 10 18.60 -8.21 4.31
C PRO A 10 18.44 -6.68 4.40
N PHE A 11 17.94 -6.04 3.35
CA PHE A 11 17.64 -4.60 3.36
C PHE A 11 16.52 -4.25 4.35
N ALA A 12 15.45 -5.04 4.38
CA ALA A 12 14.35 -4.83 5.31
C ALA A 12 14.78 -5.13 6.76
N ARG A 13 15.74 -6.04 6.99
CA ARG A 13 16.37 -6.23 8.32
C ARG A 13 17.16 -5.00 8.76
N LEU A 14 17.92 -4.37 7.86
CA LEU A 14 18.63 -3.13 8.16
C LEU A 14 17.64 -2.00 8.49
N ALA A 15 16.60 -1.85 7.67
CA ALA A 15 15.53 -0.88 7.89
C ALA A 15 14.85 -1.06 9.26
N ARG A 16 14.60 -2.31 9.65
CA ARG A 16 14.05 -2.66 10.97
C ARG A 16 14.93 -2.19 12.13
N MET A 17 16.24 -2.32 12.01
CA MET A 17 17.18 -1.84 13.03
C MET A 17 17.19 -0.31 13.12
N VAL A 18 17.07 0.38 11.97
CA VAL A 18 17.07 1.85 11.90
C VAL A 18 15.75 2.43 12.43
N LEU A 19 14.61 1.86 12.03
CA LEU A 19 13.27 2.33 12.42
C LEU A 19 12.82 1.82 13.80
N LYS A 20 13.56 0.90 14.43
CA LYS A 20 13.24 0.25 15.71
C LYS A 20 11.82 -0.33 15.80
N SER A 21 11.19 -0.58 14.67
CA SER A 21 9.83 -1.13 14.59
C SER A 21 9.85 -2.64 14.43
N LYS A 22 8.84 -3.34 14.93
CA LYS A 22 8.77 -4.82 14.82
C LYS A 22 8.41 -5.27 13.40
N ASN A 23 7.57 -4.49 12.72
CA ASN A 23 7.10 -4.75 11.37
C ASN A 23 7.51 -3.58 10.49
N VAL A 24 8.21 -3.87 9.40
CA VAL A 24 8.70 -2.86 8.46
C VAL A 24 8.44 -3.35 7.03
N ALA A 25 7.89 -2.46 6.22
CA ALA A 25 7.84 -2.60 4.78
C ALA A 25 8.74 -1.51 4.18
N MET A 26 9.50 -1.87 3.16
CA MET A 26 10.40 -0.96 2.47
C MET A 26 10.29 -1.19 0.98
N VAL A 27 9.97 -0.13 0.24
CA VAL A 27 9.97 -0.17 -1.22
C VAL A 27 11.37 0.11 -1.74
N LEU A 28 11.84 -0.75 -2.64
CA LEU A 28 13.03 -0.55 -3.44
C LEU A 28 12.66 -0.70 -4.91
N GLY A 29 12.34 0.43 -5.55
CA GLY A 29 11.96 0.48 -6.96
C GLY A 29 10.62 -0.18 -7.22
N LYS A 30 10.65 -1.44 -7.70
CA LYS A 30 9.45 -2.24 -8.00
C LYS A 30 9.20 -3.36 -6.98
N LYS A 31 10.09 -3.50 -5.99
CA LYS A 31 10.05 -4.57 -5.00
C LYS A 31 9.69 -4.01 -3.65
N VAL A 32 8.74 -4.66 -2.97
CA VAL A 32 8.38 -4.36 -1.58
C VAL A 32 9.05 -5.40 -0.70
N HIS A 33 10.00 -4.95 0.11
CA HIS A 33 10.73 -5.81 1.02
C HIS A 33 10.10 -5.75 2.41
N LEU A 34 9.57 -6.88 2.88
CA LEU A 34 8.94 -7.00 4.18
C LEU A 34 9.91 -7.59 5.21
N SER A 35 9.89 -7.05 6.43
CA SER A 35 10.57 -7.62 7.60
C SER A 35 9.64 -7.66 8.81
N GLY A 36 9.51 -8.83 9.43
CA GLY A 36 8.67 -9.04 10.61
C GLY A 36 7.17 -9.21 10.31
N VAL A 37 6.75 -9.14 9.05
CA VAL A 37 5.37 -9.36 8.62
C VAL A 37 5.33 -10.25 7.36
N SER A 38 4.33 -11.13 7.27
CA SER A 38 4.09 -11.93 6.07
C SER A 38 3.32 -11.14 5.01
N LYS A 39 3.47 -11.52 3.75
CA LYS A 39 2.74 -10.95 2.61
C LYS A 39 1.24 -10.99 2.80
N GLU A 40 0.71 -12.04 3.43
CA GLU A 40 -0.72 -12.24 3.65
C GLU A 40 -1.28 -11.20 4.61
N VAL A 41 -0.56 -10.95 5.72
CA VAL A 41 -0.93 -9.94 6.71
C VAL A 41 -0.81 -8.53 6.11
N PHE A 42 0.23 -8.29 5.31
CA PHE A 42 0.41 -7.05 4.59
C PHE A 42 -0.75 -6.79 3.59
N LEU A 43 -1.08 -7.77 2.76
CA LEU A 43 -2.16 -7.68 1.77
C LEU A 43 -3.55 -7.52 2.39
N LYS A 44 -3.75 -8.02 3.62
CA LYS A 44 -5.01 -7.84 4.36
C LYS A 44 -5.21 -6.40 4.85
N ASN A 45 -4.18 -5.57 4.83
CA ASN A 45 -4.24 -4.19 5.29
C ASN A 45 -4.15 -3.24 4.09
N ASP A 46 -5.28 -2.98 3.44
CA ASP A 46 -5.35 -2.14 2.23
C ASP A 46 -4.72 -0.75 2.41
N GLY A 47 -4.87 -0.15 3.60
CA GLY A 47 -4.26 1.15 3.90
C GLY A 47 -2.72 1.08 3.91
N TRP A 48 -2.16 -0.02 4.40
CA TRP A 48 -0.72 -0.26 4.35
C TRP A 48 -0.25 -0.55 2.92
N VAL A 49 -1.00 -1.36 2.16
CA VAL A 49 -0.68 -1.62 0.75
C VAL A 49 -0.67 -0.32 -0.07
N ALA A 50 -1.68 0.54 0.12
CA ALA A 50 -1.76 1.83 -0.54
C ALA A 50 -0.62 2.79 -0.16
N HIS A 51 -0.15 2.73 1.09
CA HIS A 51 1.03 3.46 1.55
C HIS A 51 2.29 3.02 0.79
N GLU A 52 2.58 1.72 0.72
CA GLU A 52 3.72 1.21 -0.03
C GLU A 52 3.59 1.48 -1.54
N LEU A 53 2.38 1.37 -2.10
CA LEU A 53 2.14 1.68 -3.50
C LEU A 53 2.46 3.15 -3.83
N CYS A 54 2.18 4.07 -2.91
CA CYS A 54 2.55 5.47 -3.04
C CYS A 54 4.07 5.62 -3.16
N HIS A 55 4.85 4.90 -2.34
CA HIS A 55 6.30 4.89 -2.48
C HIS A 55 6.78 4.30 -3.80
N VAL A 56 6.18 3.21 -4.29
CA VAL A 56 6.50 2.65 -5.63
C VAL A 56 6.31 3.71 -6.71
N GLU A 57 5.22 4.48 -6.63
CA GLU A 57 4.92 5.53 -7.58
C GLU A 57 5.90 6.72 -7.45
N GLN A 58 6.24 7.14 -6.23
CA GLN A 58 7.26 8.16 -5.99
C GLN A 58 8.63 7.74 -6.53
N PHE A 59 9.02 6.47 -6.32
CA PHE A 59 10.22 5.85 -6.88
C PHE A 59 10.20 5.85 -8.42
N ARG A 60 9.04 5.61 -9.03
CA ARG A 60 8.85 5.66 -10.48
C ARG A 60 8.98 7.08 -11.03
N GLN A 61 8.44 8.07 -10.32
CA GLN A 61 8.46 9.48 -10.73
C GLN A 61 9.86 10.10 -10.58
N HIS A 62 10.55 9.84 -9.47
CA HIS A 62 11.84 10.46 -9.16
C HIS A 62 13.04 9.60 -9.59
N GLY A 63 12.85 8.30 -9.81
CA GLY A 63 13.91 7.34 -10.09
C GLY A 63 14.56 6.76 -8.84
N TYR A 64 15.15 5.56 -8.96
CA TYR A 64 15.58 4.72 -7.84
C TYR A 64 16.56 5.42 -6.87
N LEU A 65 17.74 5.81 -7.36
CA LEU A 65 18.80 6.37 -6.52
C LEU A 65 18.48 7.81 -6.08
N ARG A 66 17.86 8.58 -6.99
CA ARG A 66 17.50 9.97 -6.73
C ARG A 66 16.45 10.08 -5.63
N PHE A 67 15.43 9.23 -5.64
CA PHE A 67 14.42 9.21 -4.60
C PHE A 67 15.01 8.85 -3.23
N LEU A 68 15.83 7.80 -3.14
CA LEU A 68 16.51 7.43 -1.88
C LEU A 68 17.34 8.59 -1.32
N TRP A 69 18.07 9.29 -2.18
CA TRP A 69 18.86 10.45 -1.76
C TRP A 69 17.97 11.60 -1.27
N LEU A 70 16.94 11.97 -2.04
CA LEU A 70 16.00 13.02 -1.64
C LEU A 70 15.29 12.68 -0.33
N TYR A 71 14.87 11.43 -0.19
CA TYR A 71 14.21 10.91 1.00
C TYR A 71 15.13 10.96 2.22
N LEU A 72 16.39 10.53 2.08
CA LEU A 72 17.37 10.56 3.15
C LEU A 72 17.72 12.00 3.56
N VAL A 73 18.01 12.87 2.60
CA VAL A 73 18.32 14.29 2.86
C VAL A 73 17.15 14.98 3.55
N GLU A 74 15.92 14.76 3.08
CA GLU A 74 14.75 15.35 3.70
C GLU A 74 14.53 14.79 5.11
N SER A 75 14.65 13.47 5.28
CA SER A 75 14.55 12.84 6.61
C SER A 75 15.62 13.33 7.59
N MET A 76 16.83 13.62 7.13
CA MET A 76 17.87 14.22 7.98
C MET A 76 17.57 15.69 8.31
N ARG A 77 16.88 16.42 7.42
CA ARG A 77 16.59 17.85 7.60
C ARG A 77 15.36 18.11 8.47
N VAL A 78 14.27 17.37 8.26
CA VAL A 78 12.98 17.58 8.95
C VAL A 78 12.56 16.41 9.84
N GLY A 79 13.29 15.29 9.80
CA GLY A 79 12.95 14.06 10.50
C GLY A 79 12.07 13.12 9.66
N TYR A 80 12.04 11.84 10.04
CA TYR A 80 11.24 10.80 9.38
C TYR A 80 9.74 11.12 9.36
N TYR A 81 9.17 11.51 10.50
CA TYR A 81 7.73 11.76 10.62
C TYR A 81 7.22 12.93 9.78
N ASN A 82 8.07 13.94 9.58
CA ASN A 82 7.72 15.19 8.90
C ASN A 82 8.17 15.21 7.44
N ASN A 83 8.72 14.11 6.94
CA ASN A 83 9.11 13.97 5.55
C ASN A 83 7.86 14.02 4.66
N LYS A 84 7.84 14.90 3.66
CA LYS A 84 6.68 15.07 2.76
C LYS A 84 6.27 13.77 2.09
N TYR A 85 7.23 12.90 1.76
CA TYR A 85 6.97 11.63 1.08
C TYR A 85 6.21 10.65 1.99
N GLU A 86 6.55 10.63 3.29
CA GLU A 86 5.84 9.84 4.31
C GLU A 86 4.43 10.37 4.58
N VAL A 87 4.27 11.69 4.58
CA VAL A 87 2.96 12.34 4.76
C VAL A 87 2.04 12.02 3.59
N GLU A 88 2.53 12.08 2.36
CA GLU A 88 1.80 11.69 1.16
C GLU A 88 1.38 10.22 1.20
N ALA A 89 2.31 9.32 1.54
CA ALA A 89 2.03 7.89 1.62
C ALA A 89 1.00 7.59 2.72
N ARG A 90 1.08 8.28 3.87
CA ARG A 90 0.08 8.16 4.95
C ARG A 90 -1.29 8.64 4.51
N LEU A 91 -1.36 9.78 3.80
CA LEU A 91 -2.61 10.30 3.27
C LEU A 91 -3.22 9.35 2.23
N ALA A 92 -2.39 8.76 1.35
CA ALA A 92 -2.83 7.76 0.38
C ALA A 92 -3.41 6.52 1.07
N GLY A 93 -2.75 6.01 2.11
CA GLY A 93 -3.25 4.90 2.93
C GLY A 93 -4.61 5.21 3.58
N MET A 94 -4.76 6.40 4.18
CA MET A 94 -6.02 6.81 4.80
C MET A 94 -7.16 6.98 3.78
N LYS A 95 -6.88 7.61 2.64
CA LYS A 95 -7.86 7.79 1.55
C LYS A 95 -8.38 6.45 1.03
N HIS A 96 -7.50 5.46 0.85
CA HIS A 96 -7.91 4.14 0.38
C HIS A 96 -8.85 3.45 1.38
N THR A 97 -8.52 3.49 2.67
CA THR A 97 -9.39 2.94 3.73
C THR A 97 -10.75 3.64 3.77
N GLN A 98 -10.78 4.97 3.64
CA GLN A 98 -12.03 5.75 3.62
C GLN A 98 -12.89 5.44 2.40
N HIS A 99 -12.28 5.27 1.22
CA HIS A 99 -13.00 4.90 0.01
C HIS A 99 -13.62 3.50 0.13
N LEU A 100 -12.88 2.51 0.66
CA LEU A 100 -13.41 1.17 0.91
C LEU A 100 -14.57 1.19 1.91
N ALA A 101 -14.46 1.95 2.99
CA ALA A 101 -15.54 2.12 3.96
C ALA A 101 -16.78 2.78 3.34
N ALA A 102 -16.60 3.78 2.48
CA ALA A 102 -17.69 4.44 1.76
C ALA A 102 -18.37 3.49 0.76
N VAL A 103 -17.60 2.69 0.01
CA VAL A 103 -18.13 1.68 -0.93
C VAL A 103 -18.87 0.56 -0.18
N GLN A 104 -18.34 0.07 0.94
CA GLN A 104 -19.04 -0.92 1.77
C GLN A 104 -20.35 -0.36 2.32
N LYS A 105 -20.35 0.89 2.80
CA LYS A 105 -21.57 1.55 3.28
C LYS A 105 -22.61 1.71 2.17
N ALA A 106 -22.17 2.05 0.95
CA ALA A 106 -23.05 2.11 -0.21
C ALA A 106 -23.59 0.73 -0.60
N ALA A 107 -22.75 -0.31 -0.64
CA ALA A 107 -23.14 -1.68 -0.96
C ALA A 107 -24.12 -2.29 0.06
N SER A 108 -23.94 -2.02 1.36
CA SER A 108 -24.88 -2.46 2.41
C SER A 108 -26.23 -1.73 2.37
N THR A 109 -26.29 -0.55 1.73
CA THR A 109 -27.54 0.23 1.60
C THR A 109 -28.37 -0.23 0.40
N VAL A 110 -27.78 -0.97 -0.55
CA VAL A 110 -28.50 -1.57 -1.67
C VAL A 110 -29.09 -2.91 -1.22
N LYS A 111 -30.39 -2.92 -0.87
CA LYS A 111 -31.15 -4.18 -0.78
C LYS A 111 -31.05 -4.91 -2.12
N PRO A 112 -30.81 -6.23 -2.14
CA PRO A 112 -30.86 -6.99 -3.39
C PRO A 112 -32.29 -6.88 -3.91
N ILE A 113 -32.46 -6.14 -5.01
CA ILE A 113 -33.67 -6.21 -5.81
C ILE A 113 -33.66 -7.62 -6.40
N GLU A 114 -34.50 -8.49 -5.86
CA GLU A 114 -34.87 -9.77 -6.48
C GLU A 114 -35.49 -9.45 -7.84
N LEU A 115 -34.63 -9.33 -8.86
CA LEU A 115 -35.09 -9.24 -10.24
C LEU A 115 -35.49 -10.65 -10.66
N PRO A 116 -36.78 -10.92 -10.94
CA PRO A 116 -37.19 -12.25 -11.38
C PRO A 116 -36.50 -12.54 -12.72
N LEU A 117 -35.67 -13.58 -12.74
CA LEU A 117 -35.02 -14.05 -13.96
C LEU A 117 -36.11 -14.40 -14.98
N PRO A 118 -36.12 -13.82 -16.20
CA PRO A 118 -37.05 -14.24 -17.22
C PRO A 118 -36.76 -15.70 -17.59
N ALA A 119 -37.76 -16.56 -17.43
CA ALA A 119 -37.69 -17.96 -17.80
C ALA A 119 -37.36 -18.08 -19.29
N TYR A 120 -36.13 -18.47 -19.60
CA TYR A 120 -35.71 -18.80 -20.95
C TYR A 120 -36.49 -20.04 -21.42
N LYS A 121 -37.55 -19.83 -22.21
CA LYS A 121 -38.24 -20.87 -22.95
C LYS A 121 -37.27 -21.41 -24.01
N ARG A 122 -36.85 -22.66 -23.85
CA ARG A 122 -36.25 -23.43 -24.95
C ARG A 122 -37.38 -23.83 -25.89
N GLU A 123 -37.45 -23.19 -27.05
CA GLU A 123 -38.26 -23.66 -28.16
C GLU A 123 -37.58 -24.89 -28.78
N THR A 124 -38.36 -25.97 -28.90
CA THR A 124 -38.00 -27.25 -29.54
C THR A 124 -38.55 -27.30 -30.95
#